data_AF-A0AA41VK14-F1
#
_entry.id   AF-A0AA41VK14-F1
#
_cell.length_a   1.000
_cell.length_b   1.000
_cell.length_c   1.000
_cell.angle_alpha   90.00
_cell.angle_beta   90.00
_cell.angle_gamma   90.00
#
_symmetry.space_group_name_H-M   'P 1'
#
loop_
_entity.id
_entity.type
_entity.pdbx_description
1 polymer ?
#
loop_
_entity_poly.entity_id
_entity_poly.type
_entity_poly.pdbx_seq_one_letter_code
_entity_poly.pdbx_strand_id
1 'polypeptide(L)'
;TVEKRPREMMLRREFASAVGYLNQIFAEENHLNFIHWDFHKFAKSKSANVLAVLGAVASEALDLTGFYCSGKLINVKKRANLLSRTSTARDTTLVDLRANSGDFARIGNGNEILNTFISKEKELEFRQQSRKDALGYTGPCFQSGFLRTNCIDCLDRTNVAQYAYGFAALGRQLHAMNLTDKSKVNPDSSIAAALMDMYQSMGDALSQQYGGSAAHNT
;
A
#
# COMPACT_ATOMS: atom_id res chain seq x y z
N THR A 1 -13.39 -9.22 21.04
CA THR A 1 -14.47 -8.76 21.94
C THR A 1 -15.75 -9.26 21.35
N VAL A 2 -16.56 -9.99 22.11
CA VAL A 2 -17.87 -10.43 21.66
C VAL A 2 -18.73 -9.18 21.46
N GLU A 3 -19.26 -9.00 20.26
CA GLU A 3 -20.15 -7.88 19.93
C GLU A 3 -21.42 -7.96 20.79
N LYS A 4 -21.87 -6.85 21.40
CA LYS A 4 -23.06 -6.86 22.28
C LYS A 4 -24.36 -7.20 21.53
N ARG A 5 -24.44 -6.89 20.23
CA ARG A 5 -25.47 -7.32 19.29
C ARG A 5 -24.75 -7.77 18.03
N PRO A 6 -24.88 -8.99 17.53
CA PRO A 6 -24.00 -9.57 16.51
C PRO A 6 -24.30 -9.05 15.09
N ARG A 7 -24.34 -7.74 14.88
CA ARG A 7 -24.72 -7.15 13.58
C ARG A 7 -23.60 -7.32 12.57
N GLU A 8 -22.38 -6.95 12.93
CA GLU A 8 -21.21 -7.08 12.07
C GLU A 8 -20.89 -8.56 11.82
N MET A 9 -21.00 -9.39 12.86
CA MET A 9 -20.69 -10.81 12.76
C MET A 9 -21.65 -11.56 11.83
N MET A 10 -22.95 -11.24 11.89
CA MET A 10 -23.97 -11.84 11.01
C MET A 10 -23.74 -11.41 9.56
N LEU A 11 -23.61 -10.11 9.29
CA LEU A 11 -23.37 -9.59 7.94
C LEU A 11 -22.08 -10.14 7.34
N ARG A 12 -21.02 -10.23 8.14
CA ARG A 12 -19.74 -10.82 7.71
C ARG A 12 -19.89 -12.27 7.26
N ARG A 13 -20.65 -13.09 8.00
CA ARG A 13 -20.85 -14.50 7.66
C ARG A 13 -21.60 -14.65 6.34
N GLU A 14 -22.69 -13.91 6.18
CA GLU A 14 -23.50 -13.96 4.96
C GLU A 14 -22.71 -13.45 3.74
N PHE A 15 -21.92 -12.38 3.92
CA PHE A 15 -21.06 -11.86 2.85
C PHE A 15 -19.97 -12.86 2.44
N ALA A 16 -19.33 -13.50 3.41
CA ALA A 16 -18.34 -14.55 3.14
C ALA A 16 -18.97 -15.76 2.43
N SER A 17 -20.19 -16.16 2.81
CA SER A 17 -20.93 -17.23 2.14
C SER A 17 -21.27 -16.86 0.70
N ALA A 18 -21.71 -15.62 0.45
CA ALA A 18 -22.02 -15.15 -0.89
C ALA A 18 -20.77 -15.10 -1.78
N VAL A 19 -19.63 -14.63 -1.26
CA VAL A 19 -18.36 -14.65 -1.98
C VAL A 19 -17.92 -16.08 -2.29
N GLY A 20 -18.03 -16.99 -1.31
CA GLY A 20 -17.72 -18.41 -1.50
C GLY A 20 -18.60 -19.06 -2.56
N TYR A 21 -19.89 -18.72 -2.61
CA TYR A 21 -20.81 -19.19 -3.65
C TYR A 21 -20.42 -18.66 -5.03
N LEU A 22 -20.12 -17.37 -5.15
CA LEU A 22 -19.72 -16.77 -6.43
C LEU A 22 -18.42 -17.37 -6.96
N ASN A 23 -17.44 -17.62 -6.09
CA ASN A 23 -16.17 -18.23 -6.48
C ASN A 23 -16.28 -19.69 -6.93
N GLN A 24 -17.44 -20.35 -6.76
CA GLN A 24 -17.67 -21.67 -7.39
C GLN A 24 -17.92 -21.55 -8.91
N ILE A 25 -18.33 -20.37 -9.36
CA ILE A 25 -18.73 -20.11 -10.75
C ILE A 25 -17.56 -19.52 -11.55
N PHE A 26 -16.70 -18.74 -10.89
CA PHE A 26 -15.56 -18.08 -11.53
C PHE A 26 -14.31 -18.97 -11.54
N ALA A 27 -13.44 -18.77 -12.53
CA ALA A 27 -12.11 -19.36 -12.56
C ALA A 27 -11.21 -18.73 -11.49
N GLU A 28 -10.15 -19.43 -11.07
CA GLU A 28 -9.29 -19.03 -9.95
C GLU A 28 -8.70 -17.62 -10.12
N GLU A 29 -8.36 -17.22 -11.35
CA GLU A 29 -7.84 -15.90 -11.67
C GLU A 29 -8.84 -14.76 -11.45
N ASN A 30 -10.15 -15.06 -11.44
CA ASN A 30 -11.24 -14.10 -11.29
C ASN A 30 -11.93 -14.21 -9.92
N HIS A 31 -11.33 -14.96 -8.99
CA HIS A 31 -11.88 -15.11 -7.65
C HIS A 31 -11.96 -13.76 -6.92
N LEU A 32 -13.08 -13.57 -6.24
CA LEU A 32 -13.28 -12.47 -5.32
C LEU A 32 -12.53 -12.75 -4.01
N ASN A 33 -11.54 -11.92 -3.71
CA ASN A 33 -10.79 -11.99 -2.46
C ASN A 33 -11.49 -11.16 -1.38
N PHE A 34 -12.15 -11.83 -0.43
CA PHE A 34 -12.82 -11.18 0.68
C PHE A 34 -11.89 -11.02 1.88
N ILE A 35 -11.61 -9.76 2.24
CA ILE A 35 -10.85 -9.40 3.43
C ILE A 35 -11.80 -8.71 4.41
N HIS A 36 -11.96 -9.30 5.59
CA HIS A 36 -12.66 -8.64 6.69
C HIS A 36 -11.64 -8.01 7.64
N TRP A 37 -11.94 -6.82 8.16
CA TRP A 37 -11.06 -6.15 9.11
C TRP A 37 -11.86 -5.37 10.16
N ASP A 38 -11.56 -5.65 11.43
CA ASP A 38 -12.16 -4.94 12.57
C ASP A 38 -11.29 -3.73 12.92
N PHE A 39 -11.61 -2.61 12.27
CA PHE A 39 -10.91 -1.35 12.47
C PHE A 39 -10.98 -0.87 13.92
N HIS A 40 -12.14 -1.00 14.56
CA HIS A 40 -12.39 -0.45 15.90
C HIS A 40 -11.55 -1.15 16.96
N LYS A 41 -11.45 -2.48 16.88
CA LYS A 41 -10.59 -3.26 17.77
C LYS A 41 -9.11 -2.96 17.53
N PHE A 42 -8.71 -2.79 16.26
CA PHE A 42 -7.32 -2.51 15.92
C PHE A 42 -6.87 -1.11 16.38
N ALA A 43 -7.67 -0.07 16.08
CA ALA A 43 -7.37 1.32 16.44
C ALA A 43 -7.28 1.56 17.96
N LYS A 44 -7.92 0.71 18.78
CA LYS A 44 -7.81 0.78 20.26
C LYS A 44 -6.47 0.28 20.81
N SER A 45 -5.66 -0.39 20.01
CA SER A 45 -4.34 -0.86 20.46
C SER A 45 -3.32 0.28 20.40
N LYS A 46 -2.52 0.44 21.47
CA LYS A 46 -1.59 1.56 21.65
C LYS A 46 -0.46 1.64 20.60
N SER A 47 -0.27 0.59 19.80
CA SER A 47 0.77 0.48 18.77
C SER A 47 0.20 0.25 17.36
N ALA A 48 -1.10 0.46 17.15
CA ALA A 48 -1.72 0.21 15.85
C ALA A 48 -1.34 1.29 14.83
N ASN A 49 -0.47 0.94 13.88
CA ASN A 49 -0.31 1.71 12.66
C ASN A 49 -1.34 1.22 11.61
N VAL A 50 -2.53 1.83 11.66
CA VAL A 50 -3.66 1.57 10.76
C VAL A 50 -3.24 1.70 9.29
N LEU A 51 -2.48 2.75 8.96
CA LEU A 51 -2.02 3.02 7.60
C LEU A 51 -1.01 1.98 7.12
N ALA A 52 -0.17 1.43 8.01
CA ALA A 52 0.75 0.36 7.63
C ALA A 52 0.01 -0.92 7.22
N VAL A 53 -1.04 -1.31 7.97
CA VAL A 53 -1.85 -2.49 7.63
C VAL A 53 -2.62 -2.27 6.33
N LEU A 54 -3.28 -1.13 6.20
CA LEU A 54 -3.99 -0.77 4.96
C LEU A 54 -3.04 -0.66 3.77
N GLY A 55 -1.83 -0.14 3.97
CA GLY A 55 -0.79 -0.05 2.95
C GLY A 55 -0.29 -1.41 2.48
N ALA A 56 -0.23 -2.41 3.37
CA ALA A 56 0.10 -3.79 3.01
C ALA A 56 -1.00 -4.41 2.15
N VAL A 57 -2.26 -4.30 2.58
CA VAL A 57 -3.43 -4.78 1.80
C VAL A 57 -3.50 -4.06 0.45
N ALA A 58 -3.24 -2.76 0.43
CA ALA A 58 -3.21 -1.99 -0.81
C ALA A 58 -2.10 -2.45 -1.77
N SER A 59 -0.92 -2.77 -1.24
CA SER A 59 0.19 -3.26 -2.04
C SER A 59 -0.15 -4.62 -2.66
N GLU A 60 -0.69 -5.55 -1.87
CA GLU A 60 -1.13 -6.86 -2.36
C GLU A 60 -2.24 -6.72 -3.42
N ALA A 61 -3.23 -5.85 -3.19
CA ALA A 61 -4.27 -5.57 -4.17
C ALA A 61 -3.67 -5.03 -5.48
N LEU A 62 -2.74 -4.08 -5.41
CA LEU A 62 -2.06 -3.54 -6.60
C LEU A 62 -1.18 -4.58 -7.32
N ASP A 63 -0.63 -5.57 -6.62
CA ASP A 63 0.11 -6.68 -7.24
C ASP A 63 -0.81 -7.60 -8.05
N LEU A 64 -2.04 -7.79 -7.58
CA LEU A 64 -3.06 -8.61 -8.26
C LEU A 64 -3.74 -7.86 -9.40
N THR A 65 -4.10 -6.59 -9.20
CA THR A 65 -4.93 -5.84 -10.13
C THR A 65 -4.15 -4.99 -11.12
N GLY A 66 -2.91 -4.63 -10.78
CA GLY A 66 -2.16 -3.60 -11.48
C GLY A 66 -2.85 -2.23 -11.45
N PHE A 67 -2.37 -1.33 -12.29
CA PHE A 67 -2.98 -0.03 -12.56
C PHE A 67 -2.84 0.29 -14.04
N TYR A 68 -3.76 1.10 -14.57
CA TYR A 68 -3.69 1.53 -15.95
C TYR A 68 -2.48 2.46 -16.18
N CYS A 69 -1.70 2.17 -17.22
CA CYS A 69 -0.58 3.01 -17.64
C CYS A 69 -0.55 3.09 -19.16
N SER A 70 -0.65 4.31 -19.70
CA SER A 70 -0.49 4.57 -21.12
C SER A 70 0.56 5.66 -21.29
N GLY A 71 1.68 5.30 -21.91
CA GLY A 71 2.81 6.20 -22.11
C GLY A 71 4.07 5.44 -22.51
N LYS A 72 4.97 6.13 -23.24
CA LYS A 72 6.31 5.60 -23.50
C LYS A 72 7.09 5.65 -22.19
N LEU A 73 7.42 4.49 -21.62
CA LEU A 73 8.31 4.40 -20.47
C LEU A 73 9.66 5.02 -20.88
N ILE A 74 10.01 6.16 -20.29
CA ILE A 74 11.23 6.91 -20.64
C ILE A 74 12.42 6.09 -20.14
N ASN A 75 13.08 5.37 -21.03
CA ASN A 75 14.27 4.60 -20.72
C ASN A 75 15.44 5.58 -20.54
N VAL A 76 15.63 6.11 -19.33
CA VAL A 76 16.82 6.90 -19.02
C VAL A 76 17.99 5.93 -18.99
N LYS A 77 18.71 5.82 -20.12
CA LYS A 77 20.03 5.18 -20.14
C LYS A 77 20.84 5.82 -19.01
N LYS A 78 21.11 5.04 -17.95
CA LYS A 78 22.08 5.39 -16.92
C LYS A 78 23.37 5.73 -17.66
N ARG A 79 23.67 7.02 -17.81
CA ARG A 79 24.97 7.45 -18.30
C ARG A 79 25.93 7.05 -17.19
N ALA A 80 26.57 5.90 -17.35
CA ALA A 80 27.69 5.53 -16.51
C ALA A 80 28.75 6.62 -16.72
N ASN A 81 28.84 7.56 -15.77
CA ASN A 81 29.98 8.46 -15.69
C ASN A 81 31.17 7.63 -15.19
N LEU A 82 31.76 6.92 -16.14
CA LEU A 82 33.11 6.40 -16.06
C LEU A 82 34.01 7.59 -16.41
N LEU A 83 34.36 8.39 -15.40
CA LEU A 83 35.48 9.32 -15.51
C LEU A 83 36.40 9.14 -14.31
N SER A 84 37.60 8.73 -14.68
CA SER A 84 38.75 8.35 -13.89
C SER A 84 39.22 9.41 -12.90
N ARG A 85 39.74 8.91 -11.78
CA ARG A 85 40.85 9.44 -10.97
C ARG A 85 41.56 10.67 -11.56
N THR A 86 41.53 11.77 -10.82
CA THR A 86 42.74 12.56 -10.56
C THR A 86 42.75 12.98 -9.09
N SER A 87 43.88 12.68 -8.46
CA SER A 87 44.22 12.99 -7.07
C SER A 87 44.71 14.43 -6.95
N THR A 88 44.15 15.19 -6.03
CA THR A 88 44.90 16.24 -5.30
C THR A 88 44.36 16.36 -3.88
N ALA A 89 45.28 16.23 -2.94
CA ALA A 89 45.07 16.29 -1.51
C ALA A 89 44.56 17.66 -1.03
N ARG A 90 43.79 17.65 0.06
CA ARG A 90 44.07 18.42 1.29
C ARG A 90 43.09 18.02 2.40
N ASP A 91 43.69 17.62 3.52
CA ASP A 91 43.08 17.31 4.81
C ASP A 91 42.32 18.50 5.42
N THR A 92 41.26 18.19 6.18
CA THR A 92 41.05 18.76 7.53
C THR A 92 39.97 17.96 8.29
N THR A 93 40.43 17.22 9.31
CA THR A 93 39.86 17.08 10.68
C THR A 93 38.40 16.63 10.86
N LEU A 94 37.97 15.82 11.83
CA LEU A 94 38.51 15.04 12.96
C LEU A 94 37.22 14.46 13.60
N VAL A 95 37.24 13.20 14.08
CA VAL A 95 36.45 12.70 15.25
C VAL A 95 34.92 12.51 14.97
N ASP A 96 34.26 11.36 15.18
CA ASP A 96 34.28 10.53 16.38
C ASP A 96 33.74 9.09 16.19
N LEU A 97 34.03 8.27 17.20
CA LEU A 97 33.83 6.83 17.32
C LEU A 97 32.44 6.40 17.85
N ARG A 98 32.03 5.20 17.43
CA ARG A 98 31.39 4.07 18.17
C ARG A 98 30.18 4.27 19.12
N ALA A 99 29.34 3.22 19.09
CA ALA A 99 28.71 2.45 20.20
C ALA A 99 27.19 2.37 20.05
N ASN A 100 26.45 1.29 20.37
CA ASN A 100 26.72 -0.10 20.72
C ASN A 100 25.39 -0.87 20.64
N SER A 101 25.50 -2.19 20.62
CA SER A 101 24.45 -3.22 20.71
C SER A 101 23.61 -3.17 22.00
N GLY A 102 22.38 -3.70 21.94
CA GLY A 102 21.53 -4.00 23.09
C GLY A 102 20.31 -4.87 22.72
N ASP A 103 20.48 -6.19 22.86
CA ASP A 103 19.42 -7.21 22.87
C ASP A 103 18.51 -7.10 24.11
N PHE A 104 17.22 -7.45 24.01
CA PHE A 104 16.45 -8.23 25.01
C PHE A 104 15.10 -8.73 24.44
N ALA A 105 14.65 -9.89 24.95
CA ALA A 105 13.89 -10.91 24.25
C ALA A 105 12.34 -10.93 24.44
N ARG A 106 11.68 -11.67 23.51
CA ARG A 106 10.48 -12.55 23.64
C ARG A 106 9.20 -12.01 24.31
N ILE A 107 8.15 -11.77 23.50
CA ILE A 107 6.76 -12.23 23.72
C ILE A 107 6.12 -12.48 22.34
N GLY A 108 5.57 -13.68 22.11
CA GLY A 108 4.89 -14.09 20.86
C GLY A 108 3.37 -14.02 20.95
N ASN A 109 2.72 -13.66 19.84
CA ASN A 109 1.66 -14.42 19.15
C ASN A 109 1.06 -13.71 17.90
N GLY A 110 1.67 -12.62 17.42
CA GLY A 110 1.32 -11.96 16.14
C GLY A 110 2.32 -12.21 15.01
N ASN A 111 3.38 -12.97 15.27
CA ASN A 111 4.56 -13.05 14.41
C ASN A 111 4.43 -14.02 13.24
N GLU A 112 3.46 -14.93 13.21
CA GLU A 112 3.37 -15.91 12.11
C GLU A 112 2.95 -15.27 10.79
N ILE A 113 2.05 -14.29 10.85
CA ILE A 113 1.63 -13.51 9.68
C ILE A 113 2.83 -12.69 9.17
N LEU A 114 3.49 -11.94 10.06
CA LEU A 114 4.64 -11.09 9.74
C LEU A 114 5.86 -11.88 9.23
N ASN A 115 6.16 -13.04 9.81
CA ASN A 115 7.30 -13.87 9.40
C ASN A 115 7.07 -14.60 8.07
N THR A 116 5.81 -14.97 7.78
CA THR A 116 5.41 -15.47 6.46
C THR A 116 5.56 -14.36 5.39
N PHE A 117 5.29 -13.09 5.75
CA PHE A 117 5.43 -11.93 4.87
C PHE A 117 6.89 -11.55 4.57
N ILE A 118 7.79 -11.55 5.56
CA ILE A 118 9.22 -11.23 5.37
C ILE A 118 9.92 -12.29 4.48
N SER A 119 9.48 -13.54 4.58
CA SER A 119 10.02 -14.62 3.74
C SER A 119 9.55 -14.51 2.28
N LYS A 120 8.32 -14.02 2.05
CA LYS A 120 7.76 -13.78 0.70
C LYS A 120 8.29 -12.51 0.02
N GLU A 121 8.67 -11.46 0.77
CA GLU A 121 9.31 -10.26 0.20
C GLU A 121 10.61 -10.59 -0.55
N LYS A 122 11.45 -11.49 0.00
CA LYS A 122 12.71 -11.90 -0.63
C LYS A 122 12.52 -12.74 -1.89
N GLU A 123 11.42 -13.48 -2.00
CA GLU A 123 11.11 -14.31 -3.17
C GLU A 123 10.47 -13.50 -4.31
N LEU A 124 9.74 -12.43 -3.98
CA LEU A 124 9.12 -11.50 -4.94
C LEU A 124 10.13 -10.59 -5.65
N GLU A 125 11.21 -10.21 -4.98
CA GLU A 125 12.33 -9.48 -5.60
C GLU A 125 13.00 -10.29 -6.73
N PHE A 126 13.02 -11.62 -6.63
CA PHE A 126 13.55 -12.50 -7.67
C PHE A 126 12.64 -12.58 -8.91
N ARG A 127 11.32 -12.50 -8.73
CA ARG A 127 10.36 -12.52 -9.86
C ARG A 127 10.28 -11.19 -10.61
N GLN A 128 10.59 -10.07 -9.96
CA GLN A 128 10.65 -8.76 -10.62
C GLN A 128 11.85 -8.63 -11.57
N GLN A 129 12.97 -9.31 -11.28
CA GLN A 129 14.15 -9.26 -12.13
C GLN A 129 13.93 -9.97 -13.48
N SER A 130 13.05 -10.98 -13.55
CA SER A 130 12.76 -11.73 -14.79
C SER A 130 11.85 -11.00 -15.79
N ARG A 131 11.23 -9.86 -15.43
CA ARG A 131 10.43 -9.02 -16.37
C ARG A 131 11.23 -7.90 -17.04
N LYS A 132 12.51 -7.73 -16.71
CA LYS A 132 13.35 -6.66 -17.29
C LYS A 132 13.88 -6.95 -18.69
N ASP A 133 13.65 -8.15 -19.24
CA ASP A 133 14.23 -8.58 -20.53
C ASP A 133 13.29 -8.44 -21.74
N ALA A 134 12.19 -7.68 -21.63
CA ALA A 134 11.36 -7.33 -22.79
C ALA A 134 11.66 -5.90 -23.29
N LEU A 135 12.83 -5.71 -23.90
CA LEU A 135 13.09 -4.55 -24.75
C LEU A 135 12.13 -4.56 -25.95
N GLY A 136 11.38 -3.47 -26.17
CA GLY A 136 11.04 -3.07 -27.54
C GLY A 136 9.65 -2.50 -27.83
N TYR A 137 8.61 -2.80 -27.05
CA TYR A 137 7.29 -2.21 -27.27
C TYR A 137 6.46 -2.29 -25.98
N THR A 138 6.36 -1.19 -25.23
CA THR A 138 5.47 -1.15 -24.06
C THR A 138 4.18 -0.48 -24.50
N GLY A 139 3.28 -1.29 -25.04
CA GLY A 139 1.88 -0.90 -25.22
C GLY A 139 1.23 -0.53 -23.87
N PRO A 140 0.01 0.02 -23.87
CA PRO A 140 -0.67 0.36 -22.64
C PRO A 140 -0.81 -0.87 -21.73
N CYS A 141 -0.55 -0.68 -20.44
CA CYS A 141 -0.88 -1.63 -19.39
C CYS A 141 -2.30 -1.36 -18.91
N PHE A 142 -3.13 -2.40 -18.85
CA PHE A 142 -4.51 -2.30 -18.38
C PHE A 142 -4.65 -2.88 -16.98
N GLN A 143 -5.47 -2.22 -16.17
CA GLN A 143 -5.87 -2.72 -14.86
C GLN A 143 -6.83 -3.90 -15.04
N SER A 144 -6.58 -5.02 -14.35
CA SER A 144 -7.35 -6.27 -14.49
C SER A 144 -8.35 -6.50 -13.35
N GLY A 145 -8.36 -5.65 -12.32
CA GLY A 145 -9.29 -5.78 -11.19
C GLY A 145 -9.36 -4.53 -10.33
N PHE A 146 -10.09 -4.57 -9.21
CA PHE A 146 -10.25 -3.41 -8.32
C PHE A 146 -10.33 -3.82 -6.84
N LEU A 147 -9.92 -2.91 -5.95
CA LEU A 147 -10.18 -3.02 -4.52
C LEU A 147 -11.48 -2.31 -4.19
N ARG A 148 -12.43 -3.02 -3.56
CA ARG A 148 -13.66 -2.42 -3.02
C ARG A 148 -13.62 -2.34 -1.51
N THR A 149 -13.78 -1.13 -0.99
CA THR A 149 -13.92 -0.85 0.44
C THR A 149 -15.39 -0.69 0.80
N ASN A 150 -15.85 -1.38 1.84
CA ASN A 150 -17.17 -1.15 2.44
C ASN A 150 -16.98 -0.97 3.96
N CYS A 151 -17.75 -0.06 4.56
CA CYS A 151 -17.85 0.08 6.01
C CYS A 151 -19.32 0.15 6.42
N ILE A 152 -19.68 -0.55 7.50
CA ILE A 152 -21.06 -0.56 8.02
C ILE A 152 -21.36 0.73 8.82
N ASP A 153 -20.31 1.35 9.38
CA ASP A 153 -20.47 2.41 10.38
C ASP A 153 -20.39 3.82 9.77
N CYS A 154 -19.35 4.09 8.97
CA CYS A 154 -19.07 5.46 8.53
C CYS A 154 -18.32 5.54 7.21
N LEU A 155 -18.52 6.67 6.53
CA LEU A 155 -17.82 7.03 5.31
C LEU A 155 -16.32 7.27 5.56
N ASP A 156 -15.95 7.85 6.71
CA ASP A 156 -14.56 8.23 7.02
C ASP A 156 -13.60 7.05 6.97
N ARG A 157 -13.98 5.90 7.54
CA ARG A 157 -13.14 4.69 7.51
C ARG A 157 -12.98 4.14 6.10
N THR A 158 -14.01 4.28 5.27
CA THR A 158 -13.94 3.93 3.85
C THR A 158 -12.96 4.87 3.13
N ASN A 159 -13.04 6.18 3.39
CA ASN A 159 -12.14 7.16 2.78
C ASN A 159 -10.67 6.94 3.18
N VAL A 160 -10.39 6.64 4.45
CA VAL A 160 -9.02 6.31 4.92
C VAL A 160 -8.46 5.07 4.22
N ALA A 161 -9.28 4.03 4.03
CA ALA A 161 -8.86 2.83 3.30
C ALA A 161 -8.56 3.12 1.83
N GLN A 162 -9.38 3.96 1.18
CA GLN A 162 -9.15 4.39 -0.20
C GLN A 162 -7.89 5.26 -0.31
N TYR A 163 -7.66 6.17 0.64
CA TYR A 163 -6.43 6.97 0.70
C TYR A 163 -5.18 6.07 0.76
N ALA A 164 -5.18 5.06 1.63
CA ALA A 164 -4.05 4.14 1.73
C ALA A 164 -3.78 3.39 0.40
N TYR A 165 -4.85 3.01 -0.32
CA TYR A 165 -4.72 2.43 -1.67
C TYR A 165 -4.15 3.43 -2.68
N GLY A 166 -4.68 4.65 -2.70
CA GLY A 166 -4.19 5.74 -3.55
C GLY A 166 -2.73 6.09 -3.28
N PHE A 167 -2.31 6.09 -2.02
CA PHE A 167 -0.94 6.38 -1.61
C PHE A 167 0.04 5.30 -2.10
N ALA A 168 -0.32 4.03 -1.98
CA ALA A 168 0.46 2.92 -2.53
C ALA A 168 0.52 2.97 -4.07
N ALA A 169 -0.62 3.28 -4.72
CA ALA A 169 -0.71 3.39 -6.17
C ALA A 169 0.17 4.53 -6.70
N LEU A 170 0.14 5.69 -6.04
CA LEU A 170 0.96 6.85 -6.38
C LEU A 170 2.44 6.50 -6.40
N GLY A 171 2.94 5.77 -5.39
CA GLY A 171 4.34 5.32 -5.35
C GLY A 171 4.73 4.47 -6.55
N ARG A 172 3.86 3.53 -6.94
CA ARG A 172 4.08 2.68 -8.12
C ARG A 172 4.01 3.46 -9.43
N GLN A 173 3.11 4.43 -9.53
CA GLN A 173 2.96 5.29 -10.71
C GLN A 173 4.19 6.19 -10.90
N LEU A 174 4.68 6.85 -9.85
CA LEU A 174 5.88 7.67 -9.90
C LEU A 174 7.11 6.85 -10.30
N HIS A 175 7.23 5.63 -9.75
CA HIS A 175 8.31 4.72 -10.12
C HIS A 175 8.21 4.26 -11.58
N ALA A 176 7.01 3.94 -12.07
CA ALA A 176 6.80 3.59 -13.47
C ALA A 176 7.14 4.75 -14.43
N MET A 177 6.92 6.00 -14.01
CA MET A 177 7.34 7.19 -14.76
C MET A 177 8.82 7.54 -14.62
N ASN A 178 9.62 6.73 -13.90
CA ASN A 178 11.02 7.01 -13.58
C ASN A 178 11.25 8.35 -12.86
N LEU A 179 10.27 8.80 -12.07
CA LEU A 179 10.38 9.99 -11.21
C LEU A 179 10.96 9.66 -9.81
N THR A 180 11.00 8.39 -9.45
CA THR A 180 11.57 7.88 -8.20
C THR A 180 12.18 6.49 -8.42
N ASP A 181 13.28 6.21 -7.72
CA ASP A 181 13.92 4.88 -7.73
C ASP A 181 13.17 3.83 -6.89
N LYS A 182 12.24 4.27 -6.02
CA LYS A 182 11.48 3.40 -5.12
C LYS A 182 9.98 3.53 -5.38
N SER A 183 9.28 2.39 -5.34
CA SER A 183 7.82 2.30 -5.49
C SER A 183 7.01 2.74 -4.26
N LYS A 184 7.66 3.36 -3.26
CA LYS A 184 7.05 3.85 -2.01
C LYS A 184 7.22 5.37 -1.92
N VAL A 185 6.16 6.07 -1.53
CA VAL A 185 6.16 7.52 -1.30
C VAL A 185 6.55 7.81 0.15
N ASN A 186 7.35 8.85 0.37
CA ASN A 186 7.62 9.35 1.73
C ASN A 186 6.36 10.03 2.29
N PRO A 187 5.79 9.59 3.43
CA PRO A 187 4.62 10.22 4.04
C PRO A 187 4.78 11.72 4.31
N ASP A 188 6.01 12.19 4.55
CA ASP A 188 6.29 13.60 4.86
C ASP A 188 6.53 14.47 3.60
N SER A 189 6.34 13.92 2.40
CA SER A 189 6.57 14.65 1.14
C SER A 189 5.40 15.57 0.77
N SER A 190 5.69 16.63 0.00
CA SER A 190 4.64 17.55 -0.50
C SER A 190 3.59 16.85 -1.37
N ILE A 191 3.98 15.81 -2.11
CA ILE A 191 3.04 15.03 -2.92
C ILE A 191 2.14 14.14 -2.05
N ALA A 192 2.64 13.66 -0.91
CA ALA A 192 1.84 12.95 0.09
C ALA A 192 0.78 13.87 0.71
N ALA A 193 1.18 15.09 1.07
CA ALA A 193 0.28 16.12 1.59
C ALA A 193 -0.78 16.49 0.55
N ALA A 194 -0.40 16.76 -0.70
CA ALA A 194 -1.34 17.06 -1.78
C ALA A 194 -2.34 15.90 -2.02
N LEU A 195 -1.89 14.65 -1.94
CA LEU A 195 -2.78 13.49 -2.01
C LEU A 195 -3.76 13.47 -0.84
N MET A 196 -3.28 13.74 0.38
CA MET A 196 -4.13 13.78 1.57
C MET A 196 -5.21 14.87 1.45
N ASP A 197 -4.85 16.06 0.99
CA ASP A 197 -5.79 17.17 0.75
C ASP A 197 -6.87 16.80 -0.28
N MET A 198 -6.49 16.10 -1.36
CA MET A 198 -7.44 15.62 -2.36
C MET A 198 -8.42 14.60 -1.76
N TYR A 199 -7.94 13.65 -0.95
CA TYR A 199 -8.80 12.65 -0.31
C TYR A 199 -9.68 13.26 0.79
N GLN A 200 -9.20 14.28 1.51
CA GLN A 200 -10.02 15.03 2.45
C GLN A 200 -11.16 15.76 1.72
N SER A 201 -10.84 16.49 0.66
CA SER A 201 -11.82 17.20 -0.17
C SER A 201 -12.85 16.25 -0.78
N MET A 202 -12.41 15.08 -1.24
CA MET A 202 -13.30 14.02 -1.73
C MET A 202 -14.24 13.52 -0.61
N GLY A 203 -13.72 13.29 0.59
CA GLY A 203 -14.51 12.89 1.75
C GLY A 203 -15.60 13.90 2.11
N ASP A 204 -15.26 15.19 2.14
CA ASP A 204 -16.20 16.28 2.45
C ASP A 204 -17.29 16.43 1.38
N ALA A 205 -16.94 16.28 0.10
CA ALA A 205 -17.91 16.32 -1.00
C ALA A 205 -18.89 15.13 -0.93
N LEU A 206 -18.39 13.93 -0.61
CA LEU A 206 -19.23 12.74 -0.47
C LEU A 206 -20.12 12.85 0.76
N SER A 207 -19.63 13.33 1.90
CA SER A 207 -20.46 13.43 3.11
C SER A 207 -21.63 14.38 2.95
N GLN A 208 -21.49 15.46 2.16
CA GLN A 208 -22.61 16.36 1.85
C GLN A 208 -23.78 15.62 1.19
N GLN A 209 -23.51 14.63 0.35
CA GLN A 209 -24.55 13.85 -0.33
C GLN A 209 -25.33 12.93 0.61
N TYR A 210 -24.69 12.41 1.67
CA TYR A 210 -25.30 11.44 2.57
C TYR A 210 -25.80 12.05 3.89
N GLY A 211 -25.12 13.06 4.41
CA GLY A 211 -25.38 13.65 5.73
C GLY A 211 -25.80 15.12 5.70
N GLY A 212 -25.77 15.79 4.54
CA GLY A 212 -26.10 17.21 4.43
C GLY A 212 -25.07 18.17 5.04
N SER A 213 -23.92 17.66 5.50
CA SER A 213 -22.80 18.44 6.05
C SER A 213 -21.44 17.86 5.65
N ALA A 214 -20.37 18.66 5.76
CA ALA A 214 -19.00 18.19 5.56
C ALA A 214 -18.60 17.11 6.58
N ALA A 215 -17.62 16.26 6.23
CA ALA A 215 -17.16 15.16 7.06
C ALA A 215 -16.26 15.68 8.18
N HIS A 216 -15.49 16.72 7.89
CA HIS A 216 -14.64 17.43 8.84
C HIS A 216 -15.13 18.87 9.03
N ASN A 217 -15.86 19.11 10.11
CA ASN A 217 -16.02 20.44 10.71
C ASN A 217 -16.42 20.29 12.18
N THR A 218 -15.47 19.91 13.02
CA THR A 218 -15.37 20.36 14.42
C THR A 218 -13.94 20.22 14.91
#